data_AF-A0A660RAS0-F1
#
_entry.id   AF-A0A660RAS0-F1
#
_cell.length_a   1.000
_cell.length_b   1.000
_cell.length_c   1.000
_cell.angle_alpha   90.00
_cell.angle_beta   90.00
_cell.angle_gamma   90.00
#
_symmetry.space_group_name_H-M   'P 1'
#
loop_
_entity.id
_entity.type
_entity.pdbx_description
1 polymer ?
#
loop_
_entity_poly.entity_id
_entity_poly.type
_entity_poly.pdbx_seq_one_letter_code
_entity_poly.pdbx_strand_id
1 'polypeptide(L)'
;MRELLKEQREKIRSYYKRVYKRPEFQQEKELRHKRTALVDFLRTPEKIDQMTELDVGRMISNLWAYNAWTNKDYVVEHIINDNTLARLKEYFKRLLYDNEPFERRFDEFNRHIKHLGPASATEILCLYDPKQFGIWNDRARKALK
;
A
#
# COMPACT_ATOMS: atom_id res chain seq x y z
N MET A 1 -4.83 -12.86 13.00
CA MET A 1 -3.50 -12.79 12.36
C MET A 1 -2.54 -13.69 13.13
N ARG A 2 -1.70 -14.51 12.48
CA ARG A 2 -0.69 -15.30 13.22
C ARG A 2 0.49 -14.39 13.57
N GLU A 3 0.91 -14.39 14.82
CA GLU A 3 2.13 -13.70 15.21
C GLU A 3 3.36 -14.36 14.58
N LEU A 4 4.37 -13.55 14.26
CA LEU A 4 5.67 -14.06 13.84
C LEU A 4 6.34 -14.80 14.98
N LEU A 5 6.90 -15.97 14.69
CA LEU A 5 7.76 -16.73 15.58
C LEU A 5 9.02 -15.92 15.94
N LYS A 6 9.60 -16.20 17.11
CA LYS A 6 10.81 -15.51 17.59
C LYS A 6 11.95 -15.58 16.56
N GLU A 7 12.17 -16.76 15.97
CA GLU A 7 13.20 -17.01 14.96
C GLU A 7 12.97 -16.18 13.68
N GLN A 8 11.72 -16.05 13.23
CA GLN A 8 11.37 -15.21 12.08
C GLN A 8 11.69 -13.73 12.37
N ARG A 9 11.34 -13.24 13.58
CA ARG A 9 11.64 -11.86 14.00
C ARG A 9 13.16 -11.61 14.01
N GLU A 10 13.94 -12.55 14.52
CA GLU A 10 15.41 -12.46 14.56
C GLU A 10 16.03 -12.50 13.16
N LYS A 11 15.53 -13.36 12.27
CA LYS A 11 15.95 -13.44 10.86
C LYS A 11 15.68 -12.12 10.13
N ILE A 12 14.50 -11.53 10.29
CA ILE A 12 14.16 -10.22 9.71
C ILE A 12 15.11 -9.14 10.25
N ARG A 13 15.30 -9.07 11.59
CA ARG A 13 16.18 -8.06 12.21
C ARG A 13 17.62 -8.17 11.74
N SER A 14 18.18 -9.38 11.66
CA SER A 14 19.56 -9.59 11.20
C SER A 14 19.73 -9.24 9.72
N TYR A 15 18.75 -9.58 8.87
CA TYR A 15 18.75 -9.19 7.47
C TYR A 15 18.65 -7.67 7.31
N TYR A 16 17.73 -7.03 8.02
CA TYR A 16 17.54 -5.58 8.02
C TYR A 16 18.83 -4.83 8.37
N LYS A 17 19.54 -5.24 9.44
CA LYS A 17 20.82 -4.63 9.83
C LYS A 17 21.88 -4.69 8.72
N ARG A 18 21.89 -5.76 7.92
CA ARG A 18 22.83 -5.93 6.80
C ARG A 18 22.44 -5.08 5.59
N VAL A 19 21.16 -5.10 5.20
CA VAL A 19 20.70 -4.36 4.02
C VAL A 19 20.59 -2.87 4.26
N TYR A 20 20.30 -2.43 5.49
CA TYR A 20 20.17 -1.01 5.82
C TYR A 20 21.43 -0.23 5.46
N LYS A 21 22.62 -0.81 5.58
CA LYS A 21 23.88 -0.11 5.27
C LYS A 21 24.21 -0.05 3.78
N ARG A 22 23.45 -0.73 2.92
CA ARG A 22 23.72 -0.80 1.49
C ARG A 22 23.31 0.50 0.80
N PRO A 23 24.12 1.04 -0.14
CA PRO A 23 23.77 2.25 -0.89
C PRO A 23 22.42 2.15 -1.59
N GLU A 24 22.13 1.00 -2.20
CA GLU A 24 20.87 0.75 -2.92
C GLU A 24 19.67 0.86 -1.98
N PHE A 25 19.80 0.36 -0.75
CA PHE A 25 18.72 0.48 0.25
C PHE A 25 18.48 1.93 0.66
N GLN A 26 19.54 2.73 0.82
CA GLN A 26 19.41 4.15 1.17
C GLN A 26 18.78 4.95 0.01
N GLN A 27 19.20 4.71 -1.23
CA GLN A 27 18.59 5.32 -2.41
C GLN A 27 17.09 4.99 -2.52
N GLU A 28 16.75 3.71 -2.33
CA GLU A 28 15.38 3.20 -2.34
C GLU A 28 14.51 3.79 -1.21
N LYS A 29 15.11 4.05 -0.04
CA LYS A 29 14.45 4.70 1.09
C LYS A 29 14.14 6.17 0.77
N GLU A 30 15.11 6.91 0.22
CA GLU A 30 14.92 8.30 -0.21
C GLU A 30 13.88 8.41 -1.33
N LEU A 31 13.92 7.50 -2.31
CA LEU A 31 12.94 7.46 -3.38
C LEU A 31 11.51 7.23 -2.85
N ARG A 32 11.33 6.34 -1.87
CA ARG A 32 10.03 6.12 -1.22
C ARG A 32 9.54 7.39 -0.52
N HIS A 33 10.42 8.09 0.20
CA HIS A 33 10.06 9.36 0.82
C HIS A 33 9.60 10.41 -0.20
N LYS A 34 10.29 10.53 -1.33
CA LYS A 34 9.89 11.45 -2.42
C LYS A 34 8.55 11.08 -3.08
N ARG A 35 8.23 9.78 -3.12
CA ARG A 35 6.99 9.28 -3.74
C ARG A 35 5.75 9.38 -2.83
N THR A 36 5.90 9.79 -1.57
CA THR A 36 4.78 10.00 -0.64
C THR A 36 3.73 10.98 -1.18
N ALA A 37 4.15 11.96 -1.98
CA ALA A 37 3.28 12.92 -2.64
C ALA A 37 2.24 12.29 -3.59
N LEU A 38 2.46 11.06 -4.06
CA LEU A 38 1.49 10.33 -4.90
C LEU A 38 0.19 10.01 -4.16
N VAL A 39 0.20 10.05 -2.82
CA VAL A 39 -0.94 9.70 -1.97
C VAL A 39 -1.27 10.82 -0.97
N ASP A 40 -0.87 12.06 -1.24
CA ASP A 40 -1.12 13.19 -0.33
C ASP A 40 -2.60 13.49 -0.13
N PHE A 41 -3.46 13.11 -1.07
CA PHE A 41 -4.91 13.20 -0.93
C PHE A 41 -5.45 12.22 0.13
N LEU A 42 -4.68 11.22 0.54
CA LEU A 42 -5.04 10.29 1.62
C LEU A 42 -4.71 10.84 3.02
N ARG A 43 -4.10 12.04 3.13
CA ARG A 43 -3.55 12.58 4.41
C ARG A 43 -4.57 13.13 5.38
N THR A 44 -5.78 13.43 4.93
CA THR A 44 -6.91 13.77 5.81
C THR A 44 -8.22 13.23 5.22
N PRO A 45 -9.25 12.98 6.06
CA PRO A 45 -10.57 12.59 5.57
C PRO A 45 -11.14 13.56 4.51
N GLU A 46 -10.95 14.86 4.69
CA GLU A 46 -11.45 15.90 3.79
C GLU A 46 -10.77 15.84 2.43
N LYS A 47 -9.47 15.58 2.40
CA LYS A 47 -8.73 15.39 1.13
C LYS A 47 -9.18 14.11 0.42
N ILE A 48 -9.53 13.06 1.17
CA ILE A 48 -10.10 11.85 0.58
C ILE A 48 -11.46 12.18 -0.05
N ASP A 49 -12.29 12.97 0.61
CA ASP A 49 -13.58 13.39 0.07
C ASP A 49 -13.45 14.23 -1.22
N GLN A 50 -12.33 14.94 -1.38
CA GLN A 50 -12.00 15.71 -2.59
C GLN A 50 -11.28 14.89 -3.68
N MET A 51 -10.84 13.66 -3.38
CA MET A 51 -10.12 12.80 -4.33
C MET A 51 -10.92 12.62 -5.63
N THR A 52 -10.22 12.70 -6.76
CA THR A 52 -10.78 12.55 -8.10
C THR A 52 -10.37 11.21 -8.73
N GLU A 53 -10.99 10.84 -9.84
CA GLU A 53 -10.55 9.68 -10.63
C GLU A 53 -9.12 9.85 -11.17
N LEU A 54 -8.72 11.10 -11.47
CA LEU A 54 -7.35 11.41 -11.88
C LEU A 54 -6.34 11.12 -10.76
N ASP A 55 -6.68 11.42 -9.51
CA ASP A 55 -5.84 11.11 -8.35
C ASP A 55 -5.67 9.58 -8.20
N VAL A 56 -6.76 8.83 -8.34
CA VAL A 56 -6.73 7.36 -8.35
C VAL A 56 -5.86 6.85 -9.49
N GLY A 57 -6.07 7.34 -10.71
CA GLY A 57 -5.31 6.93 -11.88
C GLY A 57 -3.81 7.21 -11.73
N ARG A 58 -3.45 8.39 -11.23
CA ARG A 58 -2.06 8.75 -10.95
C ARG A 58 -1.44 7.84 -9.88
N MET A 59 -2.16 7.59 -8.78
CA MET A 59 -1.69 6.70 -7.72
C MET A 59 -1.43 5.29 -8.28
N ILE A 60 -2.44 4.67 -8.90
CA ILE A 60 -2.40 3.28 -9.38
C ILE A 60 -1.34 3.10 -10.46
N SER A 61 -1.29 4.00 -11.46
CA SER A 61 -0.33 3.93 -12.57
C SER A 61 1.13 4.03 -12.13
N ASN A 62 1.37 4.59 -10.95
CA ASN A 62 2.71 4.72 -10.37
C ASN A 62 3.04 3.61 -9.37
N LEU A 63 2.14 2.68 -9.05
CA LEU A 63 2.46 1.56 -8.17
C LEU A 63 3.33 0.54 -8.90
N TRP A 64 4.31 -0.01 -8.20
CA TRP A 64 5.13 -1.10 -8.68
C TRP A 64 4.29 -2.36 -8.94
N ALA A 65 3.25 -2.59 -8.13
CA ALA A 65 2.30 -3.69 -8.30
C ALA A 65 1.67 -3.75 -9.72
N TYR A 66 1.54 -2.61 -10.41
CA TYR A 66 0.98 -2.54 -11.76
C TYR A 66 2.02 -2.24 -12.84
N ASN A 67 3.32 -2.25 -12.51
CA ASN A 67 4.37 -1.84 -13.45
C ASN A 67 4.49 -2.77 -14.67
N ALA A 68 4.01 -4.02 -14.58
CA ALA A 68 4.01 -4.97 -15.67
C ALA A 68 2.88 -4.73 -16.71
N TRP A 69 1.90 -3.86 -16.40
CA TRP A 69 0.80 -3.56 -17.31
C TRP A 69 1.18 -2.51 -18.34
N THR A 70 1.08 -2.85 -19.62
CA THR A 70 1.30 -1.91 -20.73
C THR A 70 0.18 -0.87 -20.83
N ASN A 71 -1.08 -1.31 -20.72
CA ASN A 71 -2.24 -0.43 -20.71
C ASN A 71 -2.68 -0.17 -19.27
N LYS A 72 -2.15 0.89 -18.66
CA LYS A 72 -2.46 1.27 -17.27
C LYS A 72 -3.86 1.89 -17.16
N ASP A 73 -4.32 2.59 -18.18
CA ASP A 73 -5.64 3.22 -18.20
C ASP A 73 -6.73 2.16 -18.10
N TYR A 74 -6.59 1.04 -18.83
CA TYR A 74 -7.50 -0.11 -18.71
C TYR A 74 -7.60 -0.65 -17.27
N VAL A 75 -6.48 -0.73 -16.55
CA VAL A 75 -6.46 -1.19 -15.14
C VAL A 75 -7.16 -0.18 -14.24
N VAL A 76 -6.90 1.11 -14.43
CA VAL A 76 -7.52 2.19 -13.67
C VAL A 76 -9.03 2.22 -13.89
N GLU A 77 -9.48 2.12 -15.14
CA GLU A 77 -10.89 2.04 -15.49
C GLU A 77 -11.57 0.85 -14.82
N HIS A 78 -10.95 -0.33 -14.81
CA HIS A 78 -11.51 -1.50 -14.12
C HIS A 78 -11.59 -1.29 -12.61
N ILE A 79 -10.57 -0.70 -11.99
CA ILE A 79 -10.59 -0.37 -10.56
C ILE A 79 -11.73 0.60 -10.25
N ILE A 80 -11.90 1.65 -11.04
CA ILE A 80 -12.94 2.66 -10.82
C ILE A 80 -14.33 2.10 -11.10
N ASN A 81 -14.53 1.35 -12.18
CA ASN A 81 -15.83 0.79 -12.54
C ASN A 81 -16.33 -0.24 -11.52
N ASP A 82 -15.44 -1.13 -11.06
CA ASP A 82 -15.82 -2.20 -10.13
C ASP A 82 -15.99 -1.74 -8.68
N ASN A 83 -15.47 -0.57 -8.33
CA ASN A 83 -15.56 -0.04 -6.97
C ASN A 83 -16.43 1.23 -6.88
N THR A 84 -16.46 2.09 -7.90
CA THR A 84 -16.84 3.50 -7.89
C THR A 84 -15.91 4.39 -7.05
N LEU A 85 -15.79 5.66 -7.43
CA LEU A 85 -15.01 6.63 -6.68
C LEU A 85 -15.53 6.81 -5.24
N ALA A 86 -16.85 6.81 -5.05
CA ALA A 86 -17.47 6.97 -3.73
C ALA A 86 -17.06 5.85 -2.75
N ARG A 87 -17.07 4.60 -3.20
CA ARG A 87 -16.65 3.46 -2.38
C ARG A 87 -15.15 3.50 -2.07
N LEU A 88 -14.32 3.89 -3.04
CA LEU A 88 -12.88 4.05 -2.80
C LEU A 88 -12.64 5.06 -1.69
N LYS A 89 -13.31 6.21 -1.71
CA LYS A 89 -13.24 7.23 -0.65
C LYS A 89 -13.65 6.67 0.71
N GLU A 90 -14.81 6.00 0.77
CA GLU A 90 -15.33 5.37 1.99
C GLU A 90 -14.31 4.40 2.61
N TYR A 91 -13.79 3.46 1.82
CA TYR A 91 -12.90 2.42 2.34
C TYR A 91 -11.47 2.92 2.61
N PHE A 92 -10.97 3.94 1.89
CA PHE A 92 -9.73 4.61 2.29
C PHE A 92 -9.88 5.36 3.61
N LYS A 93 -11.01 6.05 3.83
CA LYS A 93 -11.30 6.68 5.12
C LYS A 93 -11.35 5.64 6.24
N ARG A 94 -12.05 4.53 6.02
CA ARG A 94 -12.09 3.43 6.99
C ARG A 94 -10.70 2.87 7.27
N LEU A 95 -9.93 2.57 6.23
CA LEU A 95 -8.59 2.01 6.36
C LEU A 95 -7.64 2.89 7.18
N LEU A 96 -7.71 4.22 7.00
CA LEU A 96 -6.72 5.15 7.54
C LEU A 96 -7.16 5.84 8.83
N TYR A 97 -8.45 6.13 9.00
CA TYR A 97 -8.96 7.03 10.05
C TYR A 97 -9.98 6.42 11.00
N ASP A 98 -10.46 5.20 10.74
CA ASP A 98 -11.38 4.53 11.66
C ASP A 98 -10.66 4.06 12.94
N ASN A 99 -11.41 3.94 14.04
CA ASN A 99 -10.90 3.61 15.37
C ASN A 99 -10.78 2.10 15.61
N GLU A 100 -11.29 1.27 14.71
CA GLU A 100 -11.15 -0.18 14.78
C GLU A 100 -9.67 -0.63 14.68
N PRO A 101 -9.32 -1.80 15.22
CA PRO A 101 -8.00 -2.39 15.05
C PRO A 101 -7.57 -2.42 13.57
N PHE A 102 -6.31 -2.08 13.29
CA PHE A 102 -5.81 -1.98 11.93
C PHE A 102 -6.02 -3.27 11.12
N GLU A 103 -5.90 -4.44 11.76
CA GLU A 103 -6.10 -5.73 11.08
C GLU A 103 -7.52 -5.84 10.52
N ARG A 104 -8.53 -5.41 11.30
CA ARG A 104 -9.93 -5.41 10.85
C ARG A 104 -10.13 -4.43 9.71
N ARG A 105 -9.61 -3.20 9.84
CA ARG A 105 -9.71 -2.16 8.79
C ARG A 105 -9.07 -2.63 7.48
N PHE A 106 -7.91 -3.29 7.56
CA PHE A 106 -7.21 -3.84 6.42
C PHE A 106 -7.95 -5.04 5.81
N ASP A 107 -8.48 -5.95 6.62
CA ASP A 107 -9.26 -7.10 6.14
C ASP A 107 -10.56 -6.64 5.45
N GLU A 108 -11.25 -5.65 6.00
CA GLU A 108 -12.44 -5.06 5.39
C GLU A 108 -12.11 -4.37 4.06
N PHE A 109 -11.01 -3.62 3.99
CA PHE A 109 -10.54 -3.01 2.75
C PHE A 109 -10.30 -4.07 1.66
N ASN A 110 -9.53 -5.12 1.95
CA ASN A 110 -9.23 -6.17 0.98
C ASN A 110 -10.46 -7.00 0.59
N ARG A 111 -11.45 -7.14 1.48
CA ARG A 111 -12.70 -7.86 1.18
C ARG A 111 -13.58 -7.07 0.20
N HIS A 112 -13.60 -5.74 0.33
CA HIS A 112 -14.60 -4.90 -0.33
C HIS A 112 -14.05 -4.10 -1.51
N ILE A 113 -12.75 -3.82 -1.54
CA ILE A 113 -12.11 -3.15 -2.67
C ILE A 113 -11.51 -4.18 -3.62
N LYS A 114 -12.07 -4.25 -4.82
CA LYS A 114 -11.60 -5.12 -5.88
C LYS A 114 -10.32 -4.58 -6.50
N HIS A 115 -9.52 -5.48 -7.05
CA HIS A 115 -8.27 -5.22 -7.79
C HIS A 115 -7.11 -4.65 -6.96
N LEU A 116 -7.36 -4.04 -5.79
CA LEU A 116 -6.32 -3.58 -4.87
C LEU A 116 -5.95 -4.64 -3.82
N GLY A 117 -5.41 -5.77 -4.27
CA GLY A 117 -4.99 -6.85 -3.36
C GLY A 117 -3.87 -6.46 -2.39
N PRO A 118 -3.44 -7.38 -1.49
CA PRO A 118 -2.51 -7.05 -0.41
C PRO A 118 -1.19 -6.39 -0.86
N ALA A 119 -0.68 -6.75 -2.04
CA ALA A 119 0.56 -6.17 -2.57
C ALA A 119 0.41 -4.68 -2.90
N SER A 120 -0.67 -4.29 -3.60
CA SER A 120 -0.94 -2.88 -3.94
C SER A 120 -1.43 -2.10 -2.73
N ALA A 121 -2.30 -2.70 -1.90
CA ALA A 121 -2.80 -2.05 -0.68
C ALA A 121 -1.66 -1.71 0.28
N THR A 122 -0.73 -2.63 0.51
CA THR A 122 0.44 -2.34 1.36
C THR A 122 1.46 -1.42 0.68
N GLU A 123 1.55 -1.40 -0.65
CA GLU A 123 2.35 -0.39 -1.35
C GLU A 123 1.78 1.03 -1.15
N ILE A 124 0.47 1.21 -1.26
CA ILE A 124 -0.21 2.49 -0.97
C ILE A 124 0.06 2.89 0.48
N LEU A 125 -0.06 1.95 1.43
CA LEU A 125 0.25 2.20 2.84
C LEU A 125 1.73 2.56 3.07
N CYS A 126 2.67 1.94 2.35
CA CYS A 126 4.09 2.32 2.40
C CYS A 126 4.32 3.72 1.82
N LEU A 127 3.59 4.14 0.78
CA LEU A 127 3.64 5.51 0.28
C LEU A 127 3.00 6.49 1.26
N TYR A 128 1.99 6.06 2.01
CA TYR A 128 1.36 6.85 3.06
C TYR A 128 2.30 7.04 4.26
N ASP A 129 2.79 5.96 4.86
CA ASP A 129 3.78 6.03 5.93
C ASP A 129 4.83 4.90 5.79
N PRO A 130 6.00 5.19 5.17
CA PRO A 130 7.04 4.20 4.95
C PRO A 130 7.76 3.78 6.24
N LYS A 131 7.53 4.47 7.37
CA LYS A 131 8.10 4.09 8.67
C LYS A 131 7.20 3.10 9.40
N GLN A 132 5.90 3.16 9.15
CA GLN A 132 4.90 2.31 9.81
C GLN A 132 4.59 1.05 9.00
N PHE A 133 4.52 1.14 7.67
CA PHE A 133 4.05 0.05 6.82
C PHE A 133 5.15 -0.57 5.97
N GLY A 134 5.02 -1.87 5.72
CA GLY A 134 5.91 -2.65 4.85
C GLY A 134 5.13 -3.38 3.74
N ILE A 135 5.80 -3.64 2.62
CA ILE A 135 5.22 -4.37 1.49
C ILE A 135 4.91 -5.82 1.88
N TRP A 136 3.66 -6.23 1.65
CA TRP A 136 3.19 -7.59 1.86
C TRP A 136 2.75 -8.22 0.53
N ASN A 137 3.66 -8.97 -0.09
CA ASN A 137 3.40 -9.68 -1.34
C ASN A 137 3.73 -11.17 -1.24
N ASP A 138 3.61 -11.89 -2.35
CA ASP A 138 3.89 -13.33 -2.40
C ASP A 138 5.35 -13.67 -2.01
N ARG A 139 6.33 -12.85 -2.42
CA ARG A 139 7.74 -13.04 -2.04
C ARG A 139 7.94 -12.90 -0.52
N ALA A 140 7.34 -11.89 0.10
CA ALA A 140 7.41 -11.69 1.54
C ALA A 140 6.76 -12.86 2.29
N ARG A 141 5.58 -13.31 1.85
CA ARG A 141 4.89 -14.47 2.43
C ARG A 141 5.71 -15.75 2.34
N LYS A 142 6.32 -16.02 1.19
CA LYS A 142 7.16 -17.21 0.97
C LYS A 142 8.46 -17.16 1.79
N ALA A 143 9.07 -15.99 1.93
CA ALA A 143 10.32 -15.83 2.69
C ALA A 143 10.15 -16.04 4.21
N LEU A 144 8.92 -15.95 4.71
CA LEU A 144 8.57 -16.13 6.12
C LEU A 144 8.06 -17.53 6.45
N LYS A 145 7.71 -18.35 5.45
CA LYS A 145 7.46 -19.78 5.68
C LYS A 145 8.76 -20.49 6.01
#